data_AF-A0A1W9HTQ0-F1
#
_entry.id   AF-A0A1W9HTQ0-F1
#
_cell.length_a   1.000
_cell.length_b   1.000
_cell.length_c   1.000
_cell.angle_alpha   90.00
_cell.angle_beta   90.00
_cell.angle_gamma   90.00
#
_symmetry.space_group_name_H-M   'P 1'
#
loop_
_entity.id
_entity.type
_entity.pdbx_description
1 polymer ?
#
loop_
_entity_poly.entity_id
_entity_poly.type
_entity_poly.pdbx_seq_one_letter_code
_entity_poly.pdbx_strand_id
1 'polypeptide(L)'
;MSELRKPKPSEMCSPGYHVVHGHERVCHSGTVTWVDAHVRRNRGKIKPGLLVENILYLFWNSKKKYSPLNPVDDYPQGDEYDSLIQFWLDYWKPQGLKFPDDLDPLMIKALISVESSFNPKAKSKDPKSTASELMQVTDQSLRVLGGFPNKEKWIETRKHLIHVTKADKLDPVVSVALGTRLLAHKFSQVPKKYPKNARSTFVGYNQWNKKGEAYADEVLARYEKARKKK
;
A
#
# COMPACT_ATOMS: atom_id res chain seq x y z
N MET A 1 8.53 13.95 -14.98
CA MET A 1 8.47 12.58 -15.57
C MET A 1 7.52 11.78 -14.70
N SER A 2 6.63 10.97 -15.28
CA SER A 2 5.69 10.13 -14.51
C SER A 2 6.46 9.14 -13.64
N GLU A 3 6.19 9.10 -12.35
CA GLU A 3 6.82 8.13 -11.42
C GLU A 3 6.18 6.74 -11.55
N LEU A 4 4.96 6.67 -12.10
CA LEU A 4 4.31 5.40 -12.43
C LEU A 4 4.90 4.80 -13.70
N ARG A 5 5.58 3.66 -13.56
CA ARG A 5 6.11 2.87 -14.67
C ARG A 5 5.46 1.50 -14.70
N LYS A 6 4.85 1.15 -15.84
CA LYS A 6 4.32 -0.20 -16.04
C LYS A 6 5.50 -1.20 -16.16
N PRO A 7 5.53 -2.26 -15.32
CA PRO A 7 6.52 -3.32 -15.43
C PRO A 7 6.36 -4.11 -16.74
N LYS A 8 7.40 -4.86 -17.12
CA LYS A 8 7.30 -5.81 -18.23
C LYS A 8 6.30 -6.92 -17.86
N PRO A 9 5.61 -7.53 -18.85
CA PRO A 9 4.72 -8.65 -18.58
C PRO A 9 5.38 -9.82 -17.83
N SER A 10 6.69 -10.04 -18.05
CA SER A 10 7.49 -11.06 -17.37
C SER A 10 7.75 -10.77 -15.88
N GLU A 11 7.42 -9.57 -15.39
CA GLU A 11 7.63 -9.12 -14.01
C GLU A 11 6.31 -9.13 -13.20
N MET A 12 5.21 -9.54 -13.82
CA MET A 12 3.88 -9.53 -13.21
C MET A 12 3.20 -10.90 -13.37
N CYS A 13 2.42 -11.32 -12.38
CA CYS A 13 1.58 -12.50 -12.53
C CYS A 13 0.35 -12.45 -11.62
N SER A 14 -0.69 -13.19 -11.99
CA SER A 14 -1.93 -13.26 -11.22
C SER A 14 -1.71 -13.81 -9.80
N PRO A 15 -2.56 -13.42 -8.82
CA PRO A 15 -2.53 -13.99 -7.47
C PRO A 15 -2.57 -15.53 -7.49
N GLY A 16 -1.80 -16.15 -6.59
CA GLY A 16 -1.62 -17.61 -6.55
C GLY A 16 -0.43 -18.12 -7.35
N TYR A 17 0.24 -17.23 -8.08
CA TYR A 17 1.48 -17.48 -8.79
C TYR A 17 2.58 -16.48 -8.36
N HIS A 18 3.83 -16.81 -8.68
CA HIS A 18 5.00 -15.95 -8.53
C HIS A 18 5.84 -15.96 -9.80
N VAL A 19 6.61 -14.89 -9.99
CA VAL A 19 7.60 -14.79 -11.07
C VAL A 19 8.89 -15.47 -10.62
N VAL A 20 9.41 -16.37 -11.46
CA VAL A 20 10.77 -16.90 -11.33
C VAL A 20 11.64 -16.14 -12.31
N HIS A 21 12.62 -15.40 -11.79
CA HIS A 21 13.59 -14.70 -12.62
C HIS A 21 14.47 -15.67 -13.40
N GLY A 22 14.97 -15.20 -14.54
CA GLY A 22 15.87 -15.98 -15.37
C GLY A 22 17.10 -16.40 -14.56
N HIS A 23 17.50 -17.66 -14.67
CA HIS A 23 18.57 -18.24 -13.88
C HIS A 23 19.28 -19.35 -14.63
N GLU A 24 20.52 -19.59 -14.25
CA GLU A 24 21.25 -20.77 -14.68
C GLU A 24 20.72 -22.02 -13.98
N ARG A 25 20.52 -23.07 -14.76
CA ARG A 25 20.14 -24.39 -14.29
C ARG A 25 21.19 -25.41 -14.70
N VAL A 26 21.70 -26.12 -13.69
CA VAL A 26 22.55 -27.28 -13.89
C VAL A 26 21.68 -28.51 -14.17
N CYS A 27 21.85 -29.09 -15.35
CA CYS A 27 21.19 -30.33 -15.76
C CYS A 27 21.81 -31.55 -15.05
N HIS A 28 21.11 -32.68 -15.07
CA HIS A 28 21.59 -33.92 -14.44
C HIS A 28 22.91 -34.42 -15.06
N SER A 29 23.18 -34.06 -16.32
CA SER A 29 24.43 -34.30 -17.04
C SER A 29 25.60 -33.40 -16.62
N GLY A 30 25.38 -32.44 -15.72
CA GLY A 30 26.36 -31.40 -15.35
C GLY A 30 26.40 -30.19 -16.28
N THR A 31 25.65 -30.20 -17.40
CA THR A 31 25.57 -29.07 -18.34
C THR A 31 24.82 -27.90 -17.71
N VAL A 32 25.37 -26.69 -17.80
CA VAL A 32 24.70 -25.46 -17.36
C VAL A 32 23.90 -24.88 -18.53
N THR A 33 22.62 -24.57 -18.29
CA THR A 33 21.70 -23.99 -19.28
C THR A 33 21.02 -22.76 -18.70
N TRP A 34 20.74 -21.77 -19.53
CA TRP A 34 19.95 -20.62 -19.12
C TRP A 34 18.45 -20.95 -19.17
N VAL A 35 17.72 -20.62 -18.11
CA VAL A 35 16.27 -20.74 -18.03
C VAL A 35 15.68 -19.33 -18.03
N ASP A 36 14.83 -19.02 -19.01
CA ASP A 36 14.15 -17.74 -19.08
C ASP A 36 13.17 -17.53 -17.93
N ALA A 37 12.86 -16.25 -17.68
CA ALA A 37 11.87 -15.87 -16.68
C ALA A 37 10.51 -16.49 -16.99
N HIS A 38 9.88 -17.09 -15.99
CA HIS A 38 8.60 -17.79 -16.15
C HIS A 38 7.77 -17.72 -14.88
N VAL A 39 6.47 -18.02 -15.00
CA VAL A 39 5.54 -18.00 -13.87
C VAL A 39 5.42 -19.39 -13.26
N ARG A 40 5.38 -19.47 -11.93
CA ARG A 40 5.15 -20.71 -11.17
C ARG A 40 4.02 -20.54 -10.18
N ARG A 41 3.29 -21.62 -9.89
CA ARG A 41 2.29 -21.63 -8.82
C ARG A 41 2.95 -21.49 -7.45
N ASN A 42 2.33 -20.72 -6.57
CA ASN A 42 2.83 -20.53 -5.20
C ASN A 42 2.85 -21.87 -4.45
N ARG A 43 3.97 -22.16 -3.79
CA ARG A 43 4.14 -23.38 -2.98
C ARG A 43 3.35 -23.23 -1.69
N GLY A 44 2.58 -24.25 -1.30
CA GLY A 44 1.66 -24.22 -0.15
C GLY A 44 2.28 -24.08 1.25
N LYS A 45 3.61 -23.88 1.36
CA LYS A 45 4.29 -23.69 2.65
C LYS A 45 4.24 -22.23 3.14
N ILE A 46 4.03 -21.26 2.24
CA ILE A 46 3.93 -19.83 2.59
C ILE A 46 2.46 -19.50 2.82
N LYS A 47 2.15 -18.74 3.88
CA LYS A 47 0.78 -18.27 4.14
C LYS A 47 0.26 -17.51 2.91
N PRO A 48 -0.98 -17.76 2.45
CA PRO A 48 -1.55 -17.05 1.31
C PRO A 48 -1.46 -15.52 1.51
N GLY A 49 -0.90 -14.83 0.53
CA GLY A 49 -0.73 -13.38 0.51
C GLY A 49 -0.35 -12.90 -0.88
N LEU A 50 -0.51 -11.61 -1.12
CA LEU A 50 -0.11 -10.98 -2.37
C LEU A 50 1.39 -10.73 -2.38
N LEU A 51 2.06 -11.17 -3.44
CA LEU A 51 3.43 -10.82 -3.77
C LEU A 51 3.47 -9.51 -4.57
N VAL A 52 4.66 -8.93 -4.74
CA VAL A 52 4.88 -7.69 -5.50
C VAL A 52 4.32 -7.82 -6.92
N GLU A 53 4.67 -8.89 -7.61
CA GLU A 53 4.20 -9.20 -8.96
C GLU A 53 2.68 -9.37 -9.05
N ASN A 54 2.02 -9.78 -7.95
CA ASN A 54 0.57 -9.88 -7.89
C ASN A 54 -0.08 -8.51 -7.74
N ILE A 55 0.50 -7.65 -6.88
CA ILE A 55 0.04 -6.27 -6.67
C ILE A 55 0.11 -5.50 -7.98
N LEU A 56 1.26 -5.58 -8.66
CA LEU A 56 1.49 -4.94 -9.96
C LEU A 56 0.53 -5.48 -11.02
N TYR A 57 0.36 -6.81 -11.10
CA TYR A 57 -0.59 -7.44 -12.01
C TYR A 57 -2.03 -6.95 -11.79
N LEU A 58 -2.49 -6.92 -10.54
CA LEU A 58 -3.87 -6.53 -10.20
C LEU A 58 -4.18 -5.11 -10.67
N PHE A 59 -3.27 -4.16 -10.44
CA PHE A 59 -3.45 -2.79 -10.87
C PHE A 59 -3.34 -2.65 -12.40
N TRP A 60 -2.23 -3.09 -13.00
CA TRP A 60 -1.93 -2.85 -14.41
C TRP A 60 -2.74 -3.68 -15.41
N ASN A 61 -3.38 -4.76 -14.95
CA ASN A 61 -4.29 -5.58 -15.75
C ASN A 61 -5.77 -5.22 -15.52
N SER A 62 -6.05 -4.29 -14.61
CA SER A 62 -7.40 -3.77 -14.41
C SER A 62 -7.87 -3.00 -15.64
N LYS A 63 -9.09 -3.28 -16.09
CA LYS A 63 -9.77 -2.48 -17.14
C LYS A 63 -10.57 -1.30 -16.56
N LYS A 64 -10.63 -1.20 -15.23
CA LYS A 64 -11.43 -0.18 -14.55
C LYS A 64 -10.78 1.18 -14.70
N LYS A 65 -11.57 2.15 -15.15
CA LYS A 65 -11.18 3.56 -15.24
C LYS A 65 -11.73 4.30 -14.04
N TYR A 66 -10.95 5.23 -13.53
CA TYR A 66 -11.31 6.07 -12.40
C TYR A 66 -11.34 7.53 -12.84
N SER A 67 -12.28 8.29 -12.30
CA SER A 67 -12.33 9.73 -12.53
C SER A 67 -11.16 10.41 -11.83
N PRO A 68 -10.61 11.50 -12.38
CA PRO A 68 -9.66 12.34 -11.65
C PRO A 68 -10.25 12.80 -10.31
N LEU A 69 -9.41 12.89 -9.29
CA LEU A 69 -9.77 13.49 -8.00
C LEU A 69 -9.41 14.97 -8.04
N ASN A 70 -10.09 15.78 -7.23
CA ASN A 70 -9.71 17.19 -7.08
C ASN A 70 -8.22 17.31 -6.67
N PRO A 71 -7.51 18.34 -7.16
CA PRO A 71 -6.12 18.55 -6.80
C PRO A 71 -6.00 18.93 -5.33
N VAL A 72 -4.94 18.43 -4.68
CA VAL A 72 -4.53 18.89 -3.35
C VAL A 72 -3.46 19.95 -3.55
N ASP A 73 -3.72 21.16 -3.03
CA ASP A 73 -2.86 22.33 -3.22
C ASP A 73 -1.39 22.03 -2.92
N ASP A 74 -0.51 22.72 -3.66
CA ASP A 74 0.94 22.60 -3.57
C ASP A 74 1.53 21.29 -4.11
N TYR A 75 0.69 20.37 -4.61
CA TYR A 75 1.13 19.06 -5.12
C TYR A 75 0.44 18.63 -6.43
N PRO A 76 0.70 19.31 -7.55
CA PRO A 76 0.13 18.94 -8.86
C PRO A 76 0.52 17.53 -9.32
N GLN A 77 1.66 17.01 -8.88
CA GLN A 77 2.06 15.62 -9.14
C GLN A 77 1.12 14.59 -8.49
N GLY A 78 0.31 14.98 -7.50
CA GLY A 78 -0.59 14.08 -6.80
C GLY A 78 -1.65 13.43 -7.70
N ASP A 79 -2.01 14.10 -8.80
CA ASP A 79 -3.00 13.64 -9.77
C ASP A 79 -2.58 12.32 -10.46
N GLU A 80 -1.28 12.04 -10.55
CA GLU A 80 -0.79 10.79 -11.15
C GLU A 80 -1.21 9.55 -10.34
N TYR A 81 -1.50 9.71 -9.04
CA TYR A 81 -1.87 8.62 -8.13
C TYR A 81 -3.39 8.43 -7.98
N ASP A 82 -4.23 9.26 -8.61
CA ASP A 82 -5.68 9.24 -8.41
C ASP A 82 -6.32 7.89 -8.72
N SER A 83 -5.96 7.32 -9.87
CA SER A 83 -6.45 5.99 -10.29
C SER A 83 -5.95 4.89 -9.36
N LEU A 84 -4.74 5.04 -8.82
CA LEU A 84 -4.12 4.06 -7.94
C LEU A 84 -4.79 4.04 -6.56
N ILE A 85 -5.06 5.22 -5.99
CA ILE A 85 -5.76 5.41 -4.72
C ILE A 85 -7.15 4.79 -4.78
N GLN A 86 -7.92 5.15 -5.82
CA GLN A 86 -9.28 4.63 -6.00
C GLN A 86 -9.27 3.13 -6.29
N PHE A 87 -8.32 2.65 -7.09
CA PHE A 87 -8.18 1.22 -7.38
C PHE A 87 -8.01 0.40 -6.11
N TRP A 88 -7.06 0.75 -5.25
CA TRP A 88 -6.78 -0.06 -4.07
C TRP A 88 -7.91 0.02 -3.04
N LEU A 89 -8.54 1.18 -2.86
CA LEU A 89 -9.71 1.28 -1.98
C LEU A 89 -10.85 0.37 -2.47
N ASP A 90 -11.14 0.39 -3.77
CA ASP A 90 -12.19 -0.42 -4.39
C ASP A 90 -11.82 -1.91 -4.50
N TYR A 91 -10.54 -2.23 -4.55
CA TYR A 91 -10.08 -3.62 -4.49
C TYR A 91 -10.29 -4.18 -3.08
N TRP A 92 -9.88 -3.44 -2.03
CA TRP A 92 -9.88 -3.94 -0.66
C TRP A 92 -11.27 -4.12 -0.05
N LYS A 93 -12.22 -3.23 -0.33
CA LYS A 93 -13.60 -3.30 0.17
C LYS A 93 -14.28 -4.67 -0.09
N PRO A 94 -14.37 -5.17 -1.34
CA PRO A 94 -14.98 -6.48 -1.62
C PRO A 94 -14.16 -7.67 -1.10
N GLN A 95 -12.90 -7.47 -0.71
CA GLN A 95 -12.14 -8.50 0.03
C GLN A 95 -12.60 -8.65 1.49
N GLY A 96 -13.55 -7.83 1.95
CA GLY A 96 -14.06 -7.87 3.32
C GLY A 96 -13.27 -7.02 4.31
N LEU A 97 -12.35 -6.18 3.82
CA LEU A 97 -11.70 -5.17 4.64
C LEU A 97 -12.68 -4.02 4.90
N LYS A 98 -12.77 -3.61 6.16
CA LYS A 98 -13.63 -2.51 6.58
C LYS A 98 -12.85 -1.21 6.57
N PHE A 99 -13.51 -0.16 6.12
CA PHE A 99 -13.05 1.22 6.16
C PHE A 99 -14.14 2.07 6.83
N PRO A 100 -13.82 3.29 7.27
CA PRO A 100 -14.84 4.25 7.67
C PRO A 100 -15.85 4.50 6.55
N ASP A 101 -17.12 4.62 6.89
CA ASP A 101 -18.19 4.85 5.91
C ASP A 101 -18.08 6.24 5.27
N ASP A 102 -17.47 7.20 5.99
CA ASP A 102 -17.20 8.56 5.55
C ASP A 102 -15.85 8.72 4.82
N LEU A 103 -15.13 7.62 4.54
CA LEU A 103 -13.84 7.68 3.86
C LEU A 103 -13.99 7.91 2.35
N ASP A 104 -13.50 9.06 1.90
CA ASP A 104 -13.43 9.49 0.50
C ASP A 104 -12.01 9.25 -0.06
N PRO A 105 -11.85 8.76 -1.32
CA PRO A 105 -10.54 8.67 -1.98
C PRO A 105 -9.70 9.96 -1.93
N LEU A 106 -10.34 11.13 -2.01
CA LEU A 106 -9.66 12.42 -1.89
C LEU A 106 -9.05 12.63 -0.50
N MET A 107 -9.60 12.03 0.56
CA MET A 107 -8.96 12.04 1.88
C MET A 107 -7.67 11.22 1.90
N ILE A 108 -7.60 10.11 1.17
CA ILE A 108 -6.36 9.33 1.03
C ILE A 108 -5.32 10.12 0.23
N LYS A 109 -5.75 10.83 -0.83
CA LYS A 109 -4.89 11.76 -1.57
C LYS A 109 -4.33 12.87 -0.65
N ALA A 110 -5.19 13.46 0.18
CA ALA A 110 -4.78 14.44 1.18
C ALA A 110 -3.81 13.83 2.21
N LEU A 111 -4.04 12.61 2.67
CA LEU A 111 -3.12 11.88 3.57
C LEU A 111 -1.73 11.72 2.95
N ILE A 112 -1.65 11.25 1.70
CA ILE A 112 -0.36 11.10 1.00
C ILE A 112 0.38 12.44 0.90
N SER A 113 -0.35 13.55 0.68
CA SER A 113 0.26 14.88 0.64
C SER A 113 0.91 15.28 1.97
N VAL A 114 0.31 14.92 3.11
CA VAL A 114 0.86 15.18 4.46
C VAL A 114 2.04 14.26 4.73
N GLU A 115 1.93 12.98 4.37
CA GLU A 115 2.93 11.96 4.67
C GLU A 115 4.23 12.12 3.88
N SER A 116 4.12 12.38 2.59
CA SER A 116 5.26 12.30 1.68
C SER A 116 5.38 13.45 0.71
N SER A 117 4.39 14.36 0.67
CA SER A 117 4.33 15.37 -0.40
C SER A 117 4.34 14.72 -1.79
N PHE A 118 3.78 13.52 -1.91
CA PHE A 118 3.80 12.67 -3.10
C PHE A 118 5.20 12.29 -3.60
N ASN A 119 6.20 12.26 -2.72
CA ASN A 119 7.52 11.73 -3.04
C ASN A 119 7.59 10.22 -2.74
N PRO A 120 7.69 9.33 -3.74
CA PRO A 120 7.72 7.88 -3.53
C PRO A 120 8.97 7.39 -2.80
N LYS A 121 10.00 8.24 -2.70
CA LYS A 121 11.24 7.98 -1.95
C LYS A 121 11.33 8.79 -0.65
N ALA A 122 10.23 9.41 -0.23
CA ALA A 122 10.17 10.14 1.04
C ALA A 122 10.65 9.25 2.19
N LYS A 123 11.41 9.84 3.11
CA LYS A 123 11.80 9.20 4.37
C LYS A 123 11.28 10.06 5.51
N SER A 124 10.96 9.42 6.63
CA SER A 124 10.60 10.14 7.84
C SER A 124 11.66 11.15 8.25
N LYS A 125 11.22 12.31 8.73
CA LYS A 125 12.09 13.33 9.34
C LYS A 125 12.63 12.89 10.70
N ASP A 126 11.93 12.00 11.40
CA ASP A 126 12.43 11.37 12.63
C ASP A 126 13.43 10.26 12.25
N PRO A 127 14.71 10.37 12.64
CA PRO A 127 15.74 9.38 12.32
C PRO A 127 15.52 8.01 12.99
N LYS A 128 14.66 7.92 14.01
CA LYS A 128 14.31 6.65 14.67
C LYS A 128 13.17 5.93 13.95
N SER A 129 12.47 6.60 13.05
CA SER A 129 11.36 6.03 12.31
C SER A 129 11.85 5.31 11.05
N THR A 130 11.20 4.19 10.74
CA THR A 130 11.43 3.42 9.49
C THR A 130 10.37 3.72 8.43
N ALA A 131 9.50 4.70 8.69
CA ALA A 131 8.52 5.18 7.73
C ALA A 131 9.22 5.78 6.50
N SER A 132 8.75 5.37 5.33
CA SER A 132 9.21 5.88 4.04
C SER A 132 8.12 5.70 3.00
N GLU A 133 8.35 6.07 1.74
CA GLU A 133 7.39 6.00 0.62
C GLU A 133 6.16 6.94 0.76
N LEU A 134 5.24 6.90 -0.21
CA LEU A 134 4.10 7.82 -0.32
C LEU A 134 3.21 7.90 0.93
N MET A 135 2.96 6.78 1.58
CA MET A 135 2.05 6.60 2.72
C MET A 135 2.80 6.34 4.03
N GLN A 136 4.14 6.44 4.06
CA GLN A 136 4.96 6.38 5.27
C GLN A 136 4.78 5.09 6.10
N VAL A 137 4.62 3.94 5.43
CA VAL A 137 4.51 2.61 6.04
C VAL A 137 5.85 2.22 6.69
N THR A 138 5.80 1.99 8.00
CA THR A 138 6.95 1.55 8.80
C THR A 138 7.29 0.08 8.57
N ASP A 139 8.54 -0.32 8.86
CA ASP A 139 8.97 -1.72 8.79
C ASP A 139 8.15 -2.62 9.73
N GLN A 140 7.74 -2.08 10.88
CA GLN A 140 6.88 -2.79 11.81
C GLN A 140 5.48 -3.02 11.21
N SER A 141 4.91 -2.01 10.55
CA SER A 141 3.61 -2.15 9.87
C SER A 141 3.69 -3.15 8.72
N LEU A 142 4.78 -3.12 7.94
CA LEU A 142 5.04 -4.11 6.89
C LEU A 142 5.08 -5.54 7.46
N ARG A 143 5.77 -5.75 8.58
CA ARG A 143 5.78 -7.06 9.27
C ARG A 143 4.39 -7.49 9.73
N VAL A 144 3.59 -6.57 10.27
CA VAL A 144 2.21 -6.85 10.68
C VAL A 144 1.37 -7.27 9.47
N LEU A 145 1.44 -6.53 8.35
CA LEU A 145 0.70 -6.83 7.13
C LEU A 145 1.17 -8.11 6.43
N GLY A 146 2.43 -8.49 6.57
CA GLY A 146 2.97 -9.79 6.12
C GLY A 146 2.57 -10.98 7.02
N GLY A 147 1.91 -10.73 8.15
CA GLY A 147 1.46 -11.78 9.07
C GLY A 147 2.61 -12.46 9.81
N PHE A 148 3.69 -11.71 10.08
CA PHE A 148 4.81 -12.15 10.90
C PHE A 148 4.46 -12.05 12.39
N PRO A 149 4.87 -13.04 13.21
CA PRO A 149 4.64 -12.99 14.65
C PRO A 149 5.42 -11.84 15.31
N ASN A 150 4.85 -11.25 16.35
CA ASN A 150 5.55 -10.37 17.27
C ASN A 150 6.45 -11.17 18.23
N LYS A 151 7.11 -10.50 19.20
CA LYS A 151 8.00 -11.16 20.18
C LYS A 151 7.28 -12.22 21.04
N GLU A 152 5.98 -12.07 21.23
CA GLU A 152 5.11 -12.98 21.99
C GLU A 152 4.52 -14.10 21.12
N LYS A 153 5.00 -14.27 19.88
CA LYS A 153 4.49 -15.22 18.89
C LYS A 153 3.05 -14.96 18.43
N TRP A 154 2.47 -13.81 18.77
CA TRP A 154 1.15 -13.40 18.31
C TRP A 154 1.19 -12.86 16.88
N ILE A 155 0.23 -13.29 16.05
CA ILE A 155 0.07 -12.82 14.67
C ILE A 155 -1.19 -11.97 14.60
N GLU A 156 -0.97 -10.67 14.43
CA GLU A 156 -1.99 -9.64 14.47
C GLU A 156 -2.86 -9.62 13.21
N THR A 157 -2.26 -9.75 12.03
CA THR A 157 -3.00 -9.88 10.77
C THR A 157 -2.85 -11.30 10.21
N ARG A 158 -3.97 -11.96 9.91
CA ARG A 158 -4.01 -13.33 9.40
C ARG A 158 -4.63 -13.48 8.00
N LYS A 159 -5.24 -12.41 7.48
CA LYS A 159 -5.95 -12.39 6.19
C LYS A 159 -5.50 -11.21 5.34
N HIS A 160 -5.61 -11.38 4.02
CA HIS A 160 -5.18 -10.37 3.02
C HIS A 160 -3.75 -9.91 3.30
N LEU A 161 -2.85 -10.88 3.45
CA LEU A 161 -1.45 -10.63 3.74
C LEU A 161 -0.77 -10.05 2.50
N ILE A 162 0.22 -9.20 2.73
CA ILE A 162 1.07 -8.63 1.68
C ILE A 162 2.51 -9.00 1.99
N HIS A 163 3.14 -9.75 1.08
CA HIS A 163 4.51 -10.24 1.21
C HIS A 163 5.40 -9.46 0.25
N VAL A 164 5.92 -8.35 0.74
CA VAL A 164 6.83 -7.48 -0.01
C VAL A 164 8.00 -7.07 0.87
N THR A 165 9.12 -6.73 0.25
CA THR A 165 10.34 -6.27 0.92
C THR A 165 10.32 -4.77 1.16
N LYS A 166 11.33 -4.27 1.89
CA LYS A 166 11.52 -2.83 2.10
C LYS A 166 11.92 -2.07 0.83
N ALA A 167 12.47 -2.76 -0.17
CA ALA A 167 12.80 -2.14 -1.45
C ALA A 167 11.53 -1.99 -2.29
N ASP A 168 10.67 -3.02 -2.28
CA ASP A 168 9.47 -3.06 -3.09
C ASP A 168 8.46 -1.96 -2.73
N LYS A 169 8.40 -1.54 -1.46
CA LYS A 169 7.51 -0.45 -1.05
C LYS A 169 7.85 0.90 -1.70
N LEU A 170 9.04 1.05 -2.29
CA LEU A 170 9.40 2.27 -3.03
C LEU A 170 8.69 2.35 -4.39
N ASP A 171 8.14 1.25 -4.89
CA ASP A 171 7.24 1.28 -6.04
C ASP A 171 5.91 1.94 -5.61
N PRO A 172 5.45 2.99 -6.29
CA PRO A 172 4.22 3.68 -5.90
C PRO A 172 2.99 2.78 -5.84
N VAL A 173 2.86 1.81 -6.76
CA VAL A 173 1.72 0.89 -6.81
C VAL A 173 1.69 0.03 -5.56
N VAL A 174 2.86 -0.46 -5.15
CA VAL A 174 3.03 -1.27 -3.92
C VAL A 174 2.81 -0.43 -2.68
N SER A 175 3.36 0.78 -2.65
CA SER A 175 3.20 1.77 -1.57
C SER A 175 1.73 2.05 -1.27
N VAL A 176 0.93 2.43 -2.28
CA VAL A 176 -0.49 2.74 -2.07
C VAL A 176 -1.31 1.49 -1.73
N ALA A 177 -0.96 0.32 -2.28
CA ALA A 177 -1.58 -0.95 -1.90
C ALA A 177 -1.38 -1.24 -0.41
N LEU A 178 -0.13 -1.09 0.08
CA LEU A 178 0.24 -1.28 1.47
C LEU A 178 -0.44 -0.26 2.39
N GLY A 179 -0.37 1.02 2.07
CA GLY A 179 -0.89 2.08 2.94
C GLY A 179 -2.42 2.06 3.04
N THR A 180 -3.13 1.78 1.95
CA THR A 180 -4.60 1.58 2.01
C THR A 180 -4.97 0.32 2.80
N ARG A 181 -4.20 -0.76 2.67
CA ARG A 181 -4.35 -1.97 3.50
C ARG A 181 -4.07 -1.69 4.98
N LEU A 182 -3.06 -0.87 5.27
CA LEU A 182 -2.73 -0.41 6.62
C LEU A 182 -3.85 0.44 7.19
N LEU A 183 -4.44 1.33 6.40
CA LEU A 183 -5.56 2.17 6.80
C LEU A 183 -6.76 1.33 7.29
N ALA A 184 -7.13 0.27 6.54
CA ALA A 184 -8.17 -0.67 6.98
C ALA A 184 -7.80 -1.37 8.30
N HIS A 185 -6.53 -1.72 8.47
CA HIS A 185 -6.05 -2.31 9.72
C HIS A 185 -6.15 -1.33 10.89
N LYS A 186 -5.71 -0.08 10.71
CA LYS A 186 -5.82 0.98 11.71
C LYS A 186 -7.26 1.29 12.07
N PHE A 187 -8.18 1.29 11.09
CA PHE A 187 -9.61 1.42 11.34
C PHE A 187 -10.15 0.31 12.26
N SER A 188 -9.72 -0.94 12.05
CA SER A 188 -10.12 -2.06 12.92
C SER A 188 -9.62 -1.93 14.35
N GLN A 189 -8.59 -1.11 14.57
CA GLN A 189 -7.95 -0.85 15.87
C GLN A 189 -8.44 0.42 16.56
N VAL A 190 -9.39 1.15 15.97
CA VAL A 190 -9.96 2.36 16.58
C VAL A 190 -10.54 1.99 17.96
N PRO A 191 -10.03 2.58 19.06
CA PRO A 191 -10.51 2.26 20.41
C PRO A 191 -11.99 2.61 20.55
N LYS A 192 -12.73 1.84 21.36
CA LYS A 192 -14.18 2.01 21.57
C LYS A 192 -14.60 3.42 22.00
N LYS A 193 -13.70 4.18 22.65
CA LYS A 193 -13.95 5.55 23.09
C LYS A 193 -13.96 6.58 21.96
N TYR A 194 -13.46 6.23 20.77
CA TYR A 194 -13.47 7.10 19.59
C TYR A 194 -14.57 6.66 18.61
N PRO A 195 -15.19 7.60 17.89
CA PRO A 195 -16.13 7.27 16.83
C PRO A 195 -15.42 6.53 15.69
N LYS A 196 -16.10 5.55 15.08
CA LYS A 196 -15.56 4.79 13.94
C LYS A 196 -15.74 5.57 12.63
N ASN A 197 -14.93 6.62 12.46
CA ASN A 197 -14.95 7.51 11.30
C ASN A 197 -13.54 7.74 10.72
N ALA A 198 -13.47 8.46 9.60
CA ALA A 198 -12.22 8.76 8.90
C ALA A 198 -11.25 9.52 9.80
N ARG A 199 -11.72 10.56 10.52
CA ARG A 199 -10.89 11.34 11.45
C ARG A 199 -10.18 10.46 12.47
N SER A 200 -10.91 9.62 13.19
CA SER A 200 -10.32 8.75 14.23
C SER A 200 -9.36 7.73 13.62
N THR A 201 -9.63 7.27 12.40
CA THR A 201 -8.71 6.40 11.67
C THR A 201 -7.39 7.10 11.38
N PHE A 202 -7.41 8.37 10.98
CA PHE A 202 -6.19 9.16 10.77
C PHE A 202 -5.43 9.44 12.06
N VAL A 203 -6.12 9.66 13.18
CA VAL A 203 -5.47 9.74 14.50
C VAL A 203 -4.70 8.45 14.78
N GLY A 204 -5.34 7.29 14.62
CA GLY A 204 -4.71 5.99 14.83
C GLY A 204 -3.64 5.61 13.79
N TYR A 205 -3.72 6.18 12.58
CA TYR A 205 -2.73 6.00 11.53
C TYR A 205 -1.38 6.56 11.96
N ASN A 206 -1.39 7.77 12.53
CA ASN A 206 -0.21 8.40 13.11
C ASN A 206 0.08 7.86 14.52
N GLN A 207 -0.69 8.29 15.54
CA GLN A 207 -0.58 7.85 16.92
C GLN A 207 -1.77 8.34 17.77
N TRP A 208 -2.24 7.54 18.74
CA TRP A 208 -3.31 7.93 19.68
C TRP A 208 -2.86 8.95 20.74
N ASN A 209 -2.51 10.17 20.32
CA ASN A 209 -2.12 11.29 21.17
C ASN A 209 -2.46 12.64 20.50
N LYS A 210 -2.12 13.76 21.16
CA LYS A 210 -2.32 15.12 20.62
C LYS A 210 -1.66 15.34 19.25
N LYS A 211 -0.54 14.67 18.96
CA LYS A 211 0.13 14.78 17.66
C LYS A 211 -0.69 14.09 16.56
N GLY A 212 -1.28 12.93 16.85
CA GLY A 212 -2.17 12.26 15.91
C GLY A 212 -3.49 13.00 15.68
N GLU A 213 -4.01 13.69 16.69
CA GLU A 213 -5.16 14.59 16.53
C GLU A 213 -4.84 15.76 15.59
N ALA A 214 -3.71 16.45 15.83
CA ALA A 214 -3.25 17.52 14.95
C ALA A 214 -2.99 17.03 13.51
N TYR A 215 -2.40 15.84 13.37
CA TYR A 215 -2.20 15.19 12.08
C TYR A 215 -3.51 14.92 11.35
N ALA A 216 -4.51 14.36 12.03
CA ALA A 216 -5.82 14.09 11.43
C ALA A 216 -6.51 15.38 10.99
N ASP A 217 -6.39 16.45 11.79
CA ASP A 217 -6.95 17.76 11.46
C ASP A 217 -6.23 18.39 10.26
N GLU A 218 -4.91 18.22 10.12
CA GLU A 218 -4.16 18.66 8.94
C GLU A 218 -4.62 17.93 7.66
N VAL A 219 -4.77 16.61 7.72
CA VAL A 219 -5.26 15.80 6.59
C VAL A 219 -6.66 16.27 6.17
N LEU A 220 -7.57 16.46 7.12
CA LEU A 220 -8.93 16.91 6.85
C LEU A 220 -8.98 18.35 6.35
N ALA A 221 -8.10 19.24 6.84
CA ALA A 221 -8.01 20.60 6.33
C ALA A 221 -7.61 20.64 4.85
N ARG A 222 -6.63 19.80 4.44
CA ARG A 222 -6.24 19.66 3.02
C ARG A 222 -7.35 19.06 2.18
N TYR A 223 -8.05 18.04 2.70
CA TYR A 223 -9.24 17.47 2.05
C TYR A 223 -10.33 18.51 1.82
N GLU A 224 -10.70 19.28 2.86
CA GLU A 224 -11.76 20.29 2.75
C GLU A 224 -11.40 21.42 1.79
N LYS A 225 -10.12 21.81 1.76
CA LYS A 225 -9.61 22.79 0.78
C LYS A 225 -9.76 22.27 -0.65
N ALA A 226 -9.34 21.02 -0.90
CA ALA A 226 -9.43 20.38 -2.21
C ALA A 226 -10.88 20.15 -2.65
N ARG A 227 -11.77 19.76 -1.72
CA ARG A 227 -13.19 19.48 -2.00
C ARG A 227 -13.97 20.71 -2.46
N LYS A 228 -13.63 21.89 -1.94
CA LYS A 228 -14.30 23.16 -2.28
C LYS A 228 -13.93 23.70 -3.66
N LYS A 229 -12.89 23.17 -4.30
CA LYS A 229 -12.51 23.53 -5.66
C LYS A 229 -13.37 22.71 -6.64
N LYS A 230 -14.38 23.36 -7.21
CA LYS A 230 -15.13 22.85 -8.36
C LYS A 230 -14.65 23.57 -9.60
#